data_AF-A0A9Q3DEP0-F1
#
_entry.id   AF-A0A9Q3DEP0-F1
#
_cell.length_a   1.000
_cell.length_b   1.000
_cell.length_c   1.000
_cell.angle_alpha   90.00
_cell.angle_beta   90.00
_cell.angle_gamma   90.00
#
_symmetry.space_group_name_H-M   'P 1'
#
loop_
_entity.id
_entity.type
_entity.pdbx_description
1 polymer ?
#
loop_
_entity_poly.entity_id
_entity_poly.type
_entity_poly.pdbx_seq_one_letter_code
_entity_poly.pdbx_strand_id
1 'polypeptide(L)'
;MIKALHGTNSVQLELTGELINKHPAFLISLIKPYSSSEKELFPLINKPPLEISPLEVGEEKIIVRVLKEISTRSKKEMKYLLSYRNPTLKDEWLLEKDKTNSDKLFKRIRHERKPKD
;
A
#
# COMPACT_ATOMS: atom_id res chain seq x y z
N MET A 1 -35.95 15.75 -13.02
CA MET A 1 -36.09 16.99 -13.82
C MET A 1 -34.70 17.60 -14.01
N ILE A 2 -34.41 18.22 -15.16
CA ILE A 2 -33.08 18.82 -15.46
C ILE A 2 -33.20 20.34 -15.37
N LYS A 3 -32.39 20.99 -14.53
CA LYS A 3 -32.33 22.46 -14.40
C LYS A 3 -30.95 22.95 -14.83
N ALA A 4 -30.91 23.97 -15.69
CA ALA A 4 -29.67 24.66 -16.05
C ALA A 4 -29.22 25.54 -14.88
N LEU A 5 -27.94 25.47 -14.50
CA LEU A 5 -27.32 26.34 -13.49
C LEU A 5 -26.49 27.44 -14.16
N HIS A 6 -26.06 28.43 -13.37
CA HIS A 6 -25.28 29.57 -13.87
C HIS A 6 -23.85 29.12 -14.24
N GLY A 7 -23.62 28.91 -15.53
CA GLY A 7 -22.34 28.56 -16.13
C GLY A 7 -22.54 27.82 -17.46
N THR A 8 -21.66 28.01 -18.45
CA THR A 8 -21.82 27.44 -19.80
C THR A 8 -21.81 25.90 -19.84
N ASN A 9 -21.30 25.23 -18.80
CA ASN A 9 -21.17 23.77 -18.74
C ASN A 9 -21.70 23.14 -17.44
N SER A 10 -22.75 23.69 -16.81
CA SER A 10 -23.29 23.14 -15.55
C SER A 10 -24.79 22.82 -15.62
N VAL A 11 -25.16 21.64 -15.13
CA VAL A 11 -26.54 21.12 -15.14
C VAL A 11 -26.83 20.39 -13.83
N GLN A 12 -27.97 20.67 -13.21
CA GLN A 12 -28.47 19.96 -12.03
C GLN A 12 -29.49 18.90 -12.44
N LEU A 13 -29.31 17.67 -11.95
CA LEU A 13 -30.19 16.55 -12.22
C LEU A 13 -30.85 16.06 -10.93
N GLU A 14 -32.18 16.18 -10.85
CA GLU A 14 -32.99 15.66 -9.76
C GLU A 14 -33.57 14.28 -10.16
N LEU A 15 -33.07 13.21 -9.53
CA LEU A 15 -33.57 11.83 -9.68
C LEU A 15 -34.81 11.62 -8.82
N THR A 16 -35.84 10.93 -9.35
CA THR A 16 -37.11 10.66 -8.63
C THR A 16 -37.54 9.21 -8.83
N GLY A 17 -38.29 8.65 -7.88
CA GLY A 17 -38.83 7.29 -7.95
C GLY A 17 -37.74 6.20 -7.92
N GLU A 18 -37.86 5.18 -8.78
CA GLU A 18 -36.96 4.03 -8.85
C GLU A 18 -35.52 4.36 -9.26
N LEU A 19 -35.28 5.57 -9.79
CA LEU A 19 -33.96 6.05 -10.22
C LEU A 19 -33.08 6.53 -9.05
N ILE A 20 -33.64 6.73 -7.85
CA ILE A 20 -32.88 7.10 -6.64
C ILE A 20 -31.92 5.96 -6.23
N ASN A 21 -32.35 4.71 -6.45
CA ASN A 21 -31.61 3.52 -6.04
C ASN A 21 -30.63 3.00 -7.10
N LYS A 22 -30.55 3.68 -8.25
CA LYS A 22 -29.65 3.30 -9.36
C LYS A 22 -28.54 4.33 -9.47
N HIS A 23 -27.31 3.87 -9.71
CA HIS A 23 -26.22 4.78 -10.03
C HIS A 23 -26.57 5.54 -11.32
N PRO A 24 -26.54 6.89 -11.31
CA PRO A 24 -26.84 7.66 -12.51
C PRO A 24 -25.77 7.38 -13.57
N ALA A 25 -26.15 6.69 -14.63
CA ALA A 25 -25.33 6.50 -15.81
C ALA A 25 -25.61 7.64 -16.77
N PHE A 26 -24.65 8.53 -16.92
CA PHE A 26 -24.69 9.56 -17.95
C PHE A 26 -24.14 8.97 -19.23
N LEU A 27 -24.96 8.89 -20.27
CA LEU A 27 -24.45 8.70 -21.61
C LEU A 27 -23.59 9.91 -21.93
N ILE A 28 -22.28 9.74 -21.85
CA ILE A 28 -21.32 10.73 -22.29
C ILE A 28 -21.46 10.73 -23.81
N SER A 29 -22.37 11.54 -24.35
CA SER A 29 -22.35 11.87 -25.76
C SER A 29 -20.96 12.43 -26.02
N LEU A 30 -20.20 11.78 -26.90
CA LEU A 30 -18.84 12.14 -27.33
C LEU A 30 -18.83 13.51 -28.05
N ILE A 31 -19.33 14.57 -27.43
CA ILE A 31 -19.57 15.89 -28.02
C ILE A 31 -18.33 16.78 -27.96
N LYS A 32 -17.19 16.26 -27.50
CA LYS A 32 -15.91 16.87 -27.84
C LYS A 32 -14.98 15.77 -28.34
N PRO A 33 -14.53 15.82 -29.62
CA PRO A 33 -13.41 15.00 -30.01
C PRO A 33 -12.26 15.29 -29.06
N TYR A 34 -11.55 14.25 -28.62
CA TYR A 34 -10.32 14.43 -27.87
C TYR A 34 -9.39 15.33 -28.71
N SER A 35 -9.13 16.55 -28.24
CA SER A 35 -8.13 17.40 -28.84
C SER A 35 -6.77 16.79 -28.56
N SER A 36 -5.89 16.79 -29.56
CA SER A 36 -4.47 16.49 -29.35
C SER A 36 -3.95 17.31 -28.19
N SER A 37 -3.16 16.71 -27.30
CA SER A 37 -2.61 17.41 -26.14
C SER A 37 -1.76 18.60 -26.60
N GLU A 38 -2.26 19.82 -26.39
CA GLU A 38 -1.52 21.03 -26.67
C GLU A 38 -0.34 21.13 -25.70
N LYS A 39 0.89 21.19 -26.25
CA LYS A 39 2.12 21.21 -25.44
C LYS A 39 2.22 22.44 -24.54
N GLU A 40 1.52 23.52 -24.89
CA GLU A 40 1.46 24.77 -24.13
C GLU A 40 0.64 24.65 -22.85
N LEU A 41 -0.46 23.89 -22.90
CA LEU A 41 -1.33 23.64 -21.74
C LEU A 41 -0.73 22.61 -20.77
N PHE A 42 0.13 21.71 -21.27
CA PHE A 42 0.68 20.60 -20.50
C PHE A 42 2.21 20.48 -20.64
N PRO A 43 2.98 21.46 -20.13
CA PRO A 43 4.44 21.50 -20.27
C PRO A 43 5.16 20.32 -19.59
N LEU A 44 4.49 19.64 -18.66
CA LEU A 44 5.04 18.48 -17.94
C LEU A 44 5.07 17.19 -18.77
N ILE A 45 4.32 17.11 -19.87
CA ILE A 45 4.26 15.90 -20.72
C ILE A 45 5.59 15.64 -21.44
N ASN A 46 6.36 16.69 -21.73
CA ASN A 46 7.63 16.57 -22.44
C ASN A 46 8.84 16.34 -21.52
N LYS A 47 8.62 16.22 -20.20
CA LYS A 47 9.73 15.94 -19.29
C LYS A 47 10.14 14.48 -19.45
N PRO A 48 11.45 14.19 -19.63
CA PRO A 48 11.90 12.81 -19.64
C PRO A 48 11.49 12.14 -18.31
N PRO A 49 11.15 10.84 -18.33
CA PRO A 49 10.88 10.12 -17.10
C PRO A 49 12.06 10.31 -16.15
N LEU A 50 11.76 10.69 -14.91
CA LEU A 50 12.78 10.84 -13.86
C LEU A 50 13.55 9.52 -13.77
N GLU A 51 14.86 9.59 -13.97
CA GLU A 51 15.75 8.46 -13.78
C GLU A 51 15.87 8.23 -12.27
N ILE A 52 15.06 7.29 -11.76
CA ILE A 52 15.09 6.90 -10.36
C ILE A 52 16.31 6.00 -10.21
N SER A 53 17.36 6.50 -9.55
CA SER A 53 18.50 5.68 -9.17
C SER A 53 18.01 4.43 -8.44
N PRO A 54 18.59 3.24 -8.68
CA PRO A 54 18.27 2.05 -7.91
C PRO A 54 18.44 2.37 -6.41
N LEU A 55 17.46 2.00 -5.58
CA LEU A 55 17.65 2.05 -4.13
C LEU A 55 18.91 1.25 -3.80
N GLU A 56 19.89 1.89 -3.16
CA GLU A 56 21.11 1.22 -2.72
C GLU A 56 20.72 -0.02 -1.89
N VAL A 57 21.18 -1.19 -2.32
CA VAL A 57 20.93 -2.48 -1.66
C VAL A 57 21.85 -2.58 -0.43
N GLY A 58 21.66 -1.67 0.50
CA GLY A 58 22.51 -1.52 1.69
C GLY A 58 21.70 -1.32 2.97
N GLU A 59 20.38 -1.51 2.94
CA GLU A 59 19.59 -1.37 4.15
C GLU A 59 19.89 -2.53 5.10
N GLU A 60 20.41 -2.19 6.28
CA GLU A 60 20.56 -3.11 7.40
C GLU A 60 19.23 -3.87 7.61
N LYS A 61 19.31 -5.20 7.74
CA LYS A 61 18.14 -6.05 7.97
C LYS A 61 17.54 -5.78 9.36
N ILE A 62 16.73 -4.73 9.47
CA ILE A 62 16.05 -4.36 10.71
C ILE A 62 14.78 -5.20 10.84
N ILE A 63 14.79 -6.11 11.81
CA ILE A 63 13.64 -6.95 12.15
C ILE A 63 12.60 -6.08 12.86
N VAL A 64 11.34 -6.17 12.43
CA VAL A 64 10.23 -5.42 13.04
C VAL A 64 9.36 -6.32 13.89
N ARG A 65 9.05 -7.52 13.40
CA ARG A 65 8.09 -8.42 14.03
C ARG A 65 8.49 -9.89 13.87
N VAL A 66 8.14 -10.68 14.88
CA VAL A 66 8.14 -12.15 14.80
C VAL A 66 6.74 -12.60 14.41
N LEU A 67 6.62 -13.26 13.26
CA LEU A 67 5.34 -13.75 12.74
C LEU A 67 4.98 -15.12 13.32
N LYS A 68 5.96 -16.02 13.46
CA LYS A 68 5.74 -17.40 13.90
C LYS A 68 6.93 -17.96 14.65
N GLU A 69 6.67 -18.89 15.56
CA GLU A 69 7.67 -19.64 16.32
C GLU A 69 7.39 -21.14 16.18
N ILE A 70 8.41 -21.93 15.88
CA ILE A 70 8.30 -23.38 15.73
C ILE A 70 9.46 -24.04 16.49
N SER A 71 9.13 -25.02 17.31
CA SER A 71 10.12 -25.91 17.93
C SER A 71 10.31 -27.15 17.07
N THR A 72 11.57 -27.47 16.76
CA THR A 72 11.89 -28.71 16.04
C THR A 72 12.09 -29.85 17.05
N ARG A 73 11.23 -30.88 17.00
CA ARG A 73 11.27 -32.02 17.94
C ARG A 73 12.63 -32.71 18.00
N SER A 74 13.33 -32.78 16.86
CA SER A 74 14.58 -33.52 16.71
C SER A 74 15.78 -32.89 17.41
N LYS A 75 15.82 -31.56 17.58
CA LYS A 75 17.00 -30.84 18.11
C LYS A 75 16.70 -29.92 19.31
N LYS A 76 15.44 -29.81 19.76
CA LYS A 76 14.99 -28.77 20.72
C LYS A 76 15.41 -27.35 20.30
N GLU A 77 15.56 -27.11 18.99
CA GLU A 77 15.92 -25.80 18.45
C GLU A 77 14.65 -25.02 18.07
N MET A 78 14.58 -23.78 18.54
CA MET A 78 13.52 -22.85 18.18
C MET A 78 13.87 -22.10 16.90
N LYS A 79 12.90 -22.03 15.99
CA LYS A 79 12.94 -21.24 14.76
C LYS A 79 11.89 -20.13 14.81
N TYR A 80 12.26 -18.97 14.31
CA TYR A 80 11.42 -17.78 14.29
C TYR A 80 11.26 -17.29 12.86
N LEU A 81 10.04 -17.09 12.41
CA LEU A 81 9.74 -16.40 11.15
C LEU A 81 9.71 -14.91 11.42
N LEU A 82 10.55 -14.16 10.72
CA LEU A 82 10.74 -12.74 10.94
C LEU A 82 10.27 -11.92 9.75
N SER A 83 9.73 -10.75 10.06
CA SER A 83 9.37 -9.73 9.09
C SER A 83 10.24 -8.51 9.28
N TYR A 84 10.70 -7.95 8.17
CA TYR A 84 11.65 -6.85 8.13
C TYR A 84 10.96 -5.51 7.89
N ARG A 85 11.64 -4.41 8.27
CA ARG A 85 11.14 -3.06 8.04
C ARG A 85 11.07 -2.73 6.55
N ASN A 86 12.05 -3.21 5.79
CA ASN A 86 12.11 -2.99 4.36
C ASN A 86 11.16 -3.98 3.65
N PRO A 87 10.15 -3.50 2.89
CA PRO A 87 9.20 -4.36 2.20
C PRO A 87 9.81 -5.15 1.02
N THR A 88 11.01 -4.80 0.58
CA THR A 88 11.73 -5.55 -0.47
C THR A 88 12.39 -6.82 0.09
N LEU A 89 12.64 -6.87 1.40
CA LEU A 89 13.18 -8.05 2.06
C LEU A 89 12.06 -9.06 2.30
N LYS A 90 12.30 -10.29 1.87
CA LYS A 90 11.36 -11.40 2.11
C LYS A 90 11.44 -11.87 3.56
N ASP A 91 10.32 -12.37 4.06
CA ASP A 91 10.26 -13.00 5.38
C ASP A 91 11.19 -14.22 5.43
N GLU A 92 11.98 -14.32 6.51
CA GLU A 92 13.05 -15.31 6.64
C GLU A 92 12.92 -16.07 7.97
N TRP A 93 13.23 -17.37 7.94
CA TRP A 93 13.31 -18.20 9.14
C TRP A 93 14.69 -18.11 9.76
N LEU A 94 14.79 -17.57 10.97
CA LEU A 94 16.03 -17.50 11.74
C LEU A 94 16.06 -18.50 12.90
N LEU A 95 17.23 -19.07 13.12
CA LEU A 95 17.51 -19.93 14.26
C LEU A 95 17.75 -19.10 15.51
N GLU A 96 17.55 -19.71 16.67
CA GLU A 96 17.82 -19.06 17.95
C GLU A 96 19.29 -18.64 18.15
N LYS A 97 20.23 -19.32 17.49
CA LYS A 97 21.67 -19.02 17.59
C LYS A 97 22.06 -17.73 16.84
N ASP A 98 21.28 -17.36 15.82
CA ASP A 98 21.60 -16.26 14.90
C ASP A 98 20.92 -14.94 15.33
N LYS A 99 20.44 -14.87 16.58
CA LYS A 99 19.74 -13.71 17.16
C LYS A 99 20.68 -12.56 17.54
N THR A 100 21.61 -12.15 16.67
CA THR A 100 22.66 -11.18 17.06
C THR A 100 22.16 -9.74 17.25
N ASN A 101 21.12 -9.33 16.50
CA ASN A 101 20.67 -7.92 16.46
C ASN A 101 19.23 -7.68 16.98
N SER A 102 18.53 -8.73 17.43
CA SER A 102 17.08 -8.72 17.69
C SER A 102 16.68 -9.09 19.12
N ASP A 103 17.65 -9.18 20.04
CA ASP A 103 17.45 -9.58 21.43
C ASP A 103 16.39 -8.75 22.18
N LYS A 104 16.31 -7.45 21.91
CA LYS A 104 15.30 -6.57 22.54
C LYS A 104 13.88 -6.96 22.13
N LEU A 105 13.66 -7.35 20.88
CA LEU A 105 12.34 -7.79 20.39
C LEU A 105 11.93 -9.11 21.03
N PHE A 106 12.85 -10.08 21.06
CA PHE A 106 12.58 -11.38 21.68
C PHE A 106 12.36 -11.30 23.19
N LYS A 107 13.00 -10.33 23.88
CA LYS A 107 12.72 -10.04 25.29
C LYS A 107 11.32 -9.47 25.47
N ARG A 108 10.91 -8.50 24.65
CA ARG A 108 9.57 -7.91 24.69
C ARG A 108 8.48 -8.95 24.48
N ILE A 109 8.60 -9.78 23.44
CA ILE A 109 7.63 -10.84 23.13
C ILE A 109 7.50 -11.83 24.30
N ARG A 110 8.62 -12.21 24.93
CA ARG A 110 8.59 -13.07 26.11
C ARG A 110 7.90 -12.41 27.30
N HIS A 111 8.07 -11.10 27.48
CA HIS A 111 7.42 -10.36 28.54
C HIS A 111 5.91 -10.20 28.31
N GLU A 112 5.47 -9.95 27.07
CA GLU A 112 4.05 -9.86 26.71
C GLU A 112 3.30 -11.18 26.93
N ARG A 113 3.99 -12.32 26.84
CA ARG A 113 3.41 -13.64 27.06
C ARG A 113 3.30 -14.05 28.54
N LYS A 114 3.99 -13.36 29.44
CA LYS A 114 3.82 -13.66 30.88
C LYS A 114 2.44 -13.18 31.31
N PRO A 115 1.66 -14.00 32.01
CA PRO A 115 0.41 -13.52 32.59
C PRO A 115 0.73 -12.31 33.48
N LYS A 116 -0.07 -11.26 33.37
CA LYS A 116 -0.03 -10.16 34.33
C LYS A 116 -0.68 -10.70 35.59
N ASP A 117 0.13 -10.93 36.62
CA ASP A 117 -0.33 -11.19 37.98
C ASP A 117 -1.10 -9.98 38.53
#